data_AF-A0A534IEL7-F1
#
_entry.id   AF-A0A534IEL7-F1
#
_cell.length_a   1.000
_cell.length_b   1.000
_cell.length_c   1.000
_cell.angle_alpha   90.00
_cell.angle_beta   90.00
_cell.angle_gamma   90.00
#
_symmetry.space_group_name_H-M   'P 1'
#
loop_
_entity.id
_entity.type
_entity.pdbx_description
1 polymer ?
#
loop_
_entity_poly.entity_id
_entity_poly.type
_entity_poly.pdbx_seq_one_letter_code
_entity_poly.pdbx_strand_id
1 'polypeptide(L)'
;MSLWEVTFRTQYEYPFIRLSGQFPGLPISMWCHWGRELLQVPTQDPAIVKDLEQGIRKAGRCIDEWAEAGETRIFMLKCTCGNHDSPWNVWEKHEFTDAPPAVYKDGWGYFRLVTFNEGGTRALF
;
A
#
# COMPACT_ATOMS: atom_id res chain seq x y z
N MET A 1 26.20 1.23 -14.38
CA MET A 1 25.13 0.62 -13.57
C MET A 1 23.95 1.56 -13.62
N SER A 2 22.89 1.18 -14.33
CA SER A 2 21.71 2.04 -14.56
C SER A 2 20.62 1.67 -13.56
N LEU A 3 19.92 2.68 -13.03
CA LEU A 3 18.72 2.47 -12.23
C LEU A 3 17.50 2.48 -13.17
N TRP A 4 16.68 1.45 -13.08
CA TRP A 4 15.41 1.35 -13.78
C TRP A 4 14.28 1.56 -12.77
N GLU A 5 13.32 2.41 -13.12
CA GLU A 5 12.09 2.61 -12.36
C GLU A 5 10.90 2.20 -13.22
N VAL A 6 9.99 1.43 -12.64
CA VAL A 6 8.72 1.08 -13.27
C VAL A 6 7.58 1.52 -12.37
N THR A 7 6.68 2.32 -12.93
CA THR A 7 5.47 2.76 -12.25
C THR A 7 4.25 2.20 -12.98
N PHE A 8 3.37 1.53 -12.25
CA PHE A 8 2.15 0.97 -12.81
C PHE A 8 1.01 1.01 -11.79
N ARG A 9 -0.20 0.76 -12.29
CA ARG A 9 -1.37 0.48 -11.45
C ARG A 9 -1.98 -0.85 -11.82
N THR A 10 -2.57 -1.52 -10.86
CA THR A 10 -3.23 -2.82 -11.08
C THR A 10 -4.43 -3.00 -10.15
N GLN A 11 -5.30 -3.94 -10.52
CA GLN A 11 -6.41 -4.43 -9.71
C GLN A 11 -6.18 -5.91 -9.44
N TYR A 12 -6.33 -6.30 -8.17
CA TYR A 12 -6.28 -7.69 -7.73
C TYR A 12 -7.07 -7.80 -6.42
N GLU A 13 -7.27 -9.03 -5.93
CA GLU A 13 -8.01 -9.28 -4.70
C GLU A 13 -7.22 -8.83 -3.47
N TYR A 14 -7.34 -7.55 -3.13
CA TYR A 14 -6.68 -6.96 -1.98
C TYR A 14 -7.64 -6.11 -1.14
N PRO A 15 -7.60 -6.21 0.20
CA PRO A 15 -8.53 -5.47 1.05
C PRO A 15 -8.42 -3.95 0.88
N PHE A 16 -7.23 -3.39 0.74
CA PHE A 16 -7.04 -1.94 0.61
C PHE A 16 -7.44 -1.39 -0.76
N ILE A 17 -7.36 -2.20 -1.81
CA ILE A 17 -7.94 -1.86 -3.12
C ILE A 17 -9.46 -1.70 -2.96
N ARG A 18 -10.14 -2.69 -2.38
CA ARG A 18 -11.60 -2.62 -2.15
C ARG A 18 -11.98 -1.47 -1.22
N LEU A 19 -11.23 -1.24 -0.16
CA LEU A 19 -11.46 -0.14 0.79
C LEU A 19 -11.32 1.22 0.09
N SER A 20 -10.28 1.41 -0.73
CA SER A 20 -10.08 2.67 -1.45
C SER A 20 -11.23 3.02 -2.40
N GLY A 21 -11.94 2.02 -2.94
CA GLY A 21 -13.12 2.24 -3.77
C GLY A 21 -14.34 2.79 -3.02
N GLN A 22 -14.35 2.70 -1.68
CA GLN A 22 -15.43 3.23 -0.83
C GLN A 22 -15.25 4.72 -0.52
N PHE A 23 -14.06 5.28 -0.74
CA PHE A 23 -13.73 6.68 -0.47
C PHE A 23 -13.17 7.35 -1.73
N PRO A 24 -14.05 7.75 -2.69
CA PRO A 24 -13.62 8.34 -3.94
C PRO A 24 -12.72 9.55 -3.74
N GLY A 25 -11.58 9.58 -4.44
CA GLY A 25 -10.61 10.66 -4.38
C GLY A 25 -9.61 10.60 -3.22
N LEU A 26 -9.87 9.79 -2.18
CA LEU A 26 -9.03 9.71 -0.98
C LEU A 26 -7.92 8.65 -1.15
N PRO A 27 -6.63 9.04 -1.24
CA PRO A 27 -5.54 8.07 -1.32
C PRO A 27 -5.24 7.46 0.04
N ILE A 28 -5.06 6.15 0.07
CA ILE A 28 -4.54 5.40 1.22
C ILE A 28 -3.10 5.01 0.89
N SER A 29 -2.13 5.71 1.50
CA SER A 29 -0.70 5.46 1.29
C SER A 29 -0.19 4.46 2.30
N MET A 30 0.28 3.31 1.84
CA MET A 30 0.84 2.25 2.66
C MET A 30 2.36 2.26 2.61
N TRP A 31 2.97 2.25 3.79
CA TRP A 31 4.39 2.17 4.00
C TRP A 31 4.72 0.86 4.73
N CYS A 32 5.67 0.10 4.19
CA CYS A 32 6.25 -1.04 4.89
C CYS A 32 7.43 -0.54 5.74
N HIS A 33 7.38 -0.80 7.05
CA HIS A 33 8.45 -0.48 7.99
C HIS A 33 8.81 -1.73 8.79
N TRP A 34 9.46 -2.69 8.13
CA TRP A 34 10.06 -3.91 8.71
C TRP A 34 9.38 -4.44 9.99
N GLY A 35 8.27 -5.15 9.82
CA GLY A 35 7.48 -5.69 10.93
C GLY A 35 6.29 -4.81 11.35
N ARG A 36 6.18 -3.61 10.79
CA ARG A 36 4.98 -2.77 10.89
C ARG A 36 4.55 -2.27 9.51
N GLU A 37 3.25 -2.08 9.36
CA GLU A 37 2.63 -1.43 8.21
C GLU A 37 2.08 -0.08 8.70
N LEU A 38 2.32 0.99 7.94
CA LEU A 38 1.80 2.31 8.25
C LEU A 38 0.87 2.74 7.13
N LEU A 39 -0.37 3.07 7.47
CA LEU A 39 -1.33 3.67 6.54
C LEU A 39 -1.45 5.14 6.82
N GLN A 40 -1.20 5.94 5.80
CA GLN A 40 -1.31 7.38 5.83
C GLN A 40 -2.48 7.79 4.95
N VAL A 41 -3.44 8.51 5.52
CA VAL A 41 -4.64 8.96 4.82
C VAL A 41 -4.84 10.46 5.06
N PRO A 42 -4.90 11.30 4.01
CA PRO A 42 -4.98 12.75 4.14
C PRO A 42 -6.42 13.18 4.46
N THR A 43 -6.90 12.84 5.65
CA THR A 43 -8.19 13.26 6.17
C THR A 43 -8.15 13.37 7.69
N GLN A 44 -8.89 14.34 8.22
CA GLN A 44 -9.20 14.47 9.65
C GLN A 44 -10.70 14.34 9.93
N ASP A 45 -11.54 14.17 8.92
CA ASP A 45 -12.98 14.06 9.09
C ASP A 45 -13.31 12.86 10.00
N PRO A 46 -13.90 13.08 11.19
CA PRO A 46 -14.18 12.01 12.15
C PRO A 46 -15.06 10.90 11.58
N ALA A 47 -15.98 11.21 10.66
CA ALA A 47 -16.85 10.20 10.04
C ALA A 47 -16.03 9.29 9.12
N ILE A 48 -15.21 9.89 8.23
CA ILE A 48 -14.33 9.15 7.31
C ILE A 48 -13.30 8.33 8.09
N VAL A 49 -12.68 8.91 9.12
CA VAL A 49 -11.70 8.22 9.97
C VAL A 49 -12.33 6.99 10.64
N LYS A 50 -13.53 7.13 11.20
CA LYS A 50 -14.23 6.01 11.84
C LYS A 50 -14.57 4.90 10.85
N ASP A 51 -15.01 5.26 9.64
CA ASP A 51 -15.34 4.28 8.60
C ASP A 51 -14.07 3.57 8.07
N LEU A 52 -12.96 4.32 7.93
CA LEU A 52 -11.64 3.75 7.60
C LEU A 52 -11.17 2.76 8.66
N GLU A 53 -11.26 3.11 9.95
CA GLU A 53 -10.89 2.20 11.04
C GLU A 53 -11.69 0.90 11.00
N GLN A 54 -13.01 0.99 10.77
CA GLN A 54 -13.85 -0.20 10.61
C GLN A 54 -13.45 -1.00 9.37
N GLY A 55 -13.16 -0.33 8.26
CA GLY A 55 -12.70 -0.95 7.01
C GLY A 55 -11.37 -1.70 7.19
N ILE A 56 -10.40 -1.08 7.86
CA ILE A 56 -9.10 -1.69 8.19
C ILE A 56 -9.31 -2.94 9.07
N ARG A 57 -10.16 -2.86 10.10
CA ARG A 57 -10.45 -4.02 10.95
C ARG A 57 -11.17 -5.14 10.20
N LYS A 58 -12.14 -4.81 9.33
CA LYS A 58 -12.82 -5.78 8.45
C LYS A 58 -11.88 -6.42 7.42
N ALA A 59 -10.83 -5.70 7.01
CA ALA A 59 -9.74 -6.22 6.19
C ALA A 59 -8.82 -7.21 6.93
N GLY A 60 -9.13 -7.55 8.19
CA GLY A 60 -8.32 -8.45 9.01
C GLY A 60 -7.03 -7.82 9.53
N ARG A 61 -6.93 -6.48 9.50
CA ARG A 61 -5.75 -5.75 9.98
C ARG A 61 -5.96 -5.31 11.43
N CYS A 62 -4.88 -5.39 12.20
CA CYS A 62 -4.85 -4.96 13.60
C CYS A 62 -4.21 -3.58 13.67
N ILE A 63 -5.00 -2.58 14.04
CA ILE A 63 -4.52 -1.23 14.39
C ILE A 63 -3.95 -1.30 15.80
N ASP A 64 -2.66 -1.04 15.95
CA ASP A 64 -1.95 -1.01 17.23
C ASP A 64 -2.14 0.37 17.88
N GLU A 65 -1.86 1.42 17.10
CA GLU A 65 -1.96 2.82 17.49
C GLU A 65 -2.24 3.70 16.26
N TRP A 66 -2.62 4.95 16.51
CA TRP A 66 -2.76 5.96 15.47
C TRP A 66 -2.12 7.27 15.91
N ALA A 67 -1.74 8.08 14.93
CA ALA A 67 -1.22 9.43 15.14
C ALA A 67 -1.89 10.40 14.16
N GLU A 68 -1.87 11.68 14.50
CA GLU A 68 -2.24 12.77 13.59
C GLU A 68 -0.97 13.53 13.21
N ALA A 69 -0.80 13.80 11.92
CA ALA A 69 0.35 14.53 11.38
C ALA A 69 -0.13 15.55 10.35
N GLY A 70 -0.26 16.82 10.76
CA GLY A 70 -0.93 17.83 9.94
C GLY A 70 -2.36 17.37 9.60
N GLU A 71 -2.80 17.56 8.37
CA GLU A 71 -4.15 17.17 7.89
C GLU A 71 -4.31 15.67 7.61
N THR A 72 -3.43 14.84 8.16
CA THR A 72 -3.33 13.42 7.84
C THR A 72 -3.51 12.55 9.07
N ARG A 73 -4.29 11.49 8.92
CA ARG A 73 -4.41 10.40 9.88
C ARG A 73 -3.41 9.30 9.52
N ILE A 74 -2.65 8.85 10.51
CA ILE A 74 -1.69 7.75 10.38
C ILE A 74 -2.17 6.59 11.24
N PHE A 75 -2.39 5.42 10.65
CA PHE A 75 -2.67 4.18 11.34
C PHE A 75 -1.43 3.29 11.33
N MET A 76 -0.99 2.86 12.51
CA MET A 76 0.09 1.89 12.65
C MET A 76 -0.52 0.50 12.84
N LEU A 77 -0.20 -0.37 11.90
CA LEU A 77 -0.72 -1.72 11.81
C LEU A 77 0.36 -2.75 12.09
N LYS A 78 -0.05 -3.90 12.62
CA LYS A 78 0.81 -5.10 12.64
C LYS A 78 1.03 -5.59 11.22
N CYS A 79 2.29 -5.85 10.83
CA CYS A 79 2.59 -6.40 9.50
C CYS A 79 1.89 -7.74 9.31
N THR A 80 1.41 -7.93 8.09
CA THR A 80 0.73 -9.15 7.63
C THR A 80 1.50 -9.82 6.51
N CYS A 81 2.78 -9.49 6.40
CA CYS A 81 3.72 -10.05 5.46
C CYS A 81 3.73 -11.58 5.61
N GLY A 82 3.46 -12.31 4.53
CA GLY A 82 3.29 -13.78 4.53
C GLY A 82 1.89 -14.30 4.84
N ASN A 83 0.95 -13.47 5.30
CA ASN A 83 -0.46 -13.87 5.54
C ASN A 83 -1.37 -13.66 4.32
N HIS A 84 -0.93 -12.87 3.34
CA HIS A 84 -1.67 -12.59 2.12
C HIS A 84 -0.75 -12.75 0.92
N ASP A 85 -1.33 -13.18 -0.21
CA ASP A 85 -0.66 -13.09 -1.51
C ASP A 85 -0.40 -11.61 -1.82
N SER A 86 0.86 -11.23 -1.65
CA SER A 86 1.34 -9.89 -1.92
C SER A 86 1.83 -9.84 -3.36
N PRO A 87 1.52 -8.77 -4.11
CA PRO A 87 2.16 -8.50 -5.39
C PRO A 87 3.71 -8.50 -5.30
N TRP A 88 4.27 -8.23 -4.12
CA TRP A 88 5.70 -8.41 -3.82
C TRP A 88 6.24 -9.76 -4.30
N ASN A 89 5.47 -10.84 -4.10
CA ASN A 89 5.86 -12.21 -4.46
C ASN A 89 6.08 -12.40 -5.98
N VAL A 90 5.58 -11.46 -6.79
CA VAL A 90 5.77 -11.44 -8.24
C VAL A 90 7.10 -10.79 -8.59
N TRP A 91 7.30 -9.52 -8.19
CA TRP A 91 8.45 -8.73 -8.65
C TRP A 91 9.74 -8.95 -7.87
N GLU A 92 9.69 -9.45 -6.63
CA GLU A 92 10.88 -9.82 -5.86
C GLU A 92 11.75 -10.85 -6.62
N LYS A 93 11.11 -11.78 -7.34
CA LYS A 93 11.79 -12.79 -8.17
C LYS A 93 12.57 -12.21 -9.34
N HIS A 94 12.30 -10.95 -9.69
CA HIS A 94 12.95 -10.22 -10.77
C HIS A 94 13.90 -9.12 -10.25
N GLU A 95 14.31 -9.22 -8.97
CA GLU A 95 15.23 -8.28 -8.31
C GLU A 95 14.72 -6.84 -8.28
N PHE A 96 13.40 -6.67 -8.19
CA PHE A 96 12.78 -5.38 -7.92
C PHE A 96 12.55 -5.16 -6.44
N THR A 97 12.78 -3.92 -6.01
CA THR A 97 12.43 -3.42 -4.68
C THR A 97 11.28 -2.42 -4.82
N ASP A 98 10.26 -2.53 -3.96
CA ASP A 98 9.24 -1.48 -3.85
C ASP A 98 9.90 -0.17 -3.40
N ALA A 99 9.57 0.90 -4.12
CA ALA A 99 9.89 2.26 -3.72
C ALA A 99 8.63 2.87 -3.06
N PRO A 100 8.48 2.76 -1.72
CA PRO A 100 7.27 3.18 -1.03
C PRO A 100 6.94 4.67 -1.23
N PRO A 101 5.67 5.07 -0.98
CA PRO A 101 4.55 4.21 -0.56
C PRO A 101 3.87 3.48 -1.74
N ALA A 102 3.23 2.34 -1.43
CA ALA A 102 2.18 1.81 -2.30
C ALA A 102 0.90 2.63 -2.05
N VAL A 103 0.23 3.11 -3.09
CA VAL A 103 -0.94 3.98 -2.94
C VAL A 103 -2.18 3.26 -3.42
N TYR A 104 -3.22 3.18 -2.58
CA TYR A 104 -4.52 2.65 -2.96
C TYR A 104 -5.51 3.80 -3.13
N LYS A 105 -6.12 3.92 -4.30
CA LYS A 105 -7.06 4.99 -4.62
C LYS A 105 -8.08 4.53 -5.64
N ASP A 106 -9.36 4.85 -5.41
CA ASP A 106 -10.46 4.61 -6.36
C ASP A 106 -10.55 3.15 -6.85
N GLY A 107 -10.21 2.17 -6.01
CA GLY A 107 -10.23 0.77 -6.40
C GLY A 107 -9.02 0.31 -7.23
N TRP A 108 -7.90 1.04 -7.17
CA TRP A 108 -6.63 0.70 -7.81
C TRP A 108 -5.48 0.71 -6.82
N GLY A 109 -4.52 -0.20 -6.99
CA GLY A 109 -3.22 -0.12 -6.34
C GLY A 109 -2.18 0.46 -7.30
N TYR A 110 -1.46 1.48 -6.85
CA TYR A 110 -0.40 2.18 -7.57
C TYR A 110 0.95 1.81 -6.93
N PHE A 111 1.86 1.31 -7.75
CA PHE A 111 3.15 0.79 -7.31
C PHE A 111 4.28 1.42 -8.11
N ARG A 112 5.40 1.61 -7.42
CA ARG A 112 6.65 2.07 -8.02
C ARG A 112 7.74 1.09 -7.60
N LEU A 113 8.38 0.48 -8.59
CA LEU A 113 9.44 -0.51 -8.40
C LEU A 113 10.75 0.04 -8.93
N VAL A 114 11.84 -0.30 -8.26
CA VAL A 114 13.20 0.06 -8.70
C VAL A 114 14.09 -1.18 -8.78
N THR A 115 14.95 -1.24 -9.79
CA THR A 115 15.97 -2.29 -9.95
C THR A 115 17.22 -1.76 -10.66
N PHE A 116 18.35 -2.43 -10.46
CA PHE A 116 19.57 -2.23 -11.25
C PHE A 116 19.77 -3.31 -12.33
N ASN A 117 18.87 -4.31 -12.39
CA ASN A 117 18.92 -5.41 -13.36
C ASN A 117 18.00 -5.12 -14.57
N GLU A 118 18.60 -4.71 -15.69
CA GLU A 118 17.84 -4.48 -16.94
C GLU A 118 17.11 -5.74 -17.43
N GLY A 119 17.71 -6.93 -17.26
CA GLY A 119 17.12 -8.20 -17.67
C GLY A 119 15.84 -8.54 -16.89
N GLY A 120 15.81 -8.19 -15.60
CA GLY A 120 14.64 -8.36 -14.74
C GLY A 120 13.45 -7.55 -15.24
N THR A 121 13.68 -6.33 -15.73
CA THR A 121 12.62 -5.46 -16.27
C THR A 121 11.90 -6.07 -17.46
N ARG A 122 12.61 -6.72 -18.39
CA ARG A 122 12.00 -7.37 -19.56
C ARG A 122 11.29 -8.69 -19.23
N ALA A 123 11.60 -9.31 -18.11
CA ALA A 123 10.99 -10.57 -17.70
C ALA A 123 9.69 -10.36 -16.90
N LEU A 124 9.51 -9.17 -16.32
CA LEU A 124 8.32 -8.79 -15.54
C LEU A 124 7.12 -8.39 -16.42
N PHE A 125 7.36 -7.96 -17.67
CA PHE A 125 6.36 -7.47 -18.64
C PHE A 125 6.47 -8.19 -19.98
#